data_AF-A0A660XQY7-F1
#
_entry.id   AF-A0A660XQY7-F1
#
_cell.length_a   1.000
_cell.length_b   1.000
_cell.length_c   1.000
_cell.angle_alpha   90.00
_cell.angle_beta   90.00
_cell.angle_gamma   90.00
#
_symmetry.space_group_name_H-M   'P 1'
#
loop_
_entity.id
_entity.type
_entity.pdbx_description
1 polymer ?
#
loop_
_entity_poly.entity_id
_entity_poly.type
_entity_poly.pdbx_seq_one_letter_code
_entity_poly.pdbx_strand_id
1 'polypeptide(L)' 'NTPYLPIEVGQVYTIEPRLPIEGYGVATTEEMIVVTDDGCEWLSHPQKEIYLIK' A
#
# COMPACT_ATOMS: atom_id res chain seq x y z
N ASN A 1 20.15 -2.18 0.48
CA ASN A 1 20.08 -2.34 1.96
C ASN A 1 18.73 -1.93 2.54
N THR A 2 17.95 -1.07 1.89
CA THR A 2 16.63 -0.59 2.34
C THR A 2 15.63 -1.65 2.83
N PRO A 3 15.47 -2.84 2.20
CA PRO A 3 14.51 -3.84 2.72
C PRO A 3 14.94 -4.49 4.05
N TYR A 4 16.15 -4.22 4.53
CA TYR A 4 16.69 -4.77 5.77
C TYR A 4 16.88 -3.71 6.87
N LEU A 5 16.43 -2.48 6.63
CA LEU A 5 16.43 -1.46 7.67
C LEU A 5 15.28 -1.73 8.65
N PRO A 6 15.45 -1.42 9.94
CA PRO A 6 14.38 -1.53 10.90
C PRO A 6 13.22 -0.60 10.52
N ILE A 7 12.01 -1.08 10.78
CA ILE A 7 10.78 -0.27 10.75
C ILE A 7 10.63 0.37 12.13
N GLU A 8 10.39 1.67 12.17
CA GLU A 8 10.35 2.50 13.38
C GLU A 8 9.01 3.25 13.48
N VAL A 9 8.55 3.46 14.71
CA VAL A 9 7.32 4.20 15.01
C VAL A 9 7.36 5.60 14.38
N GLY A 10 6.24 5.99 13.74
CA GLY A 10 6.09 7.27 13.06
C GLY A 10 6.62 7.31 11.63
N GLN A 11 7.28 6.25 11.15
CA GLN A 11 7.60 6.13 9.72
C GLN A 11 6.32 5.96 8.90
N VAL A 12 6.33 6.53 7.70
CA VAL A 12 5.20 6.49 6.76
C VAL A 12 5.63 5.70 5.54
N TYR A 13 4.82 4.72 5.14
CA TYR A 13 5.10 3.85 4.01
C TYR A 13 3.90 3.76 3.08
N THR A 14 4.21 3.60 1.79
CA THR A 14 3.25 3.21 0.77
C THR A 14 3.17 1.69 0.68
N ILE A 15 1.96 1.14 0.70
CA ILE A 15 1.66 -0.23 0.33
C ILE A 15 1.09 -0.19 -1.10
N GLU A 16 1.92 -0.51 -2.09
CA GLU A 16 1.59 -0.40 -3.53
C GLU A 16 1.87 -1.68 -4.34
N PRO A 17 1.21 -2.82 -4.04
CA PRO A 17 1.35 -4.01 -4.87
C PRO A 17 0.86 -3.75 -6.30
N ARG A 18 1.74 -4.06 -7.27
CA ARG A 18 1.47 -3.94 -8.72
C ARG A 18 1.40 -5.34 -9.35
N LEU A 19 0.34 -5.60 -10.10
CA LEU A 19 0.14 -6.80 -10.90
C LEU A 19 0.15 -6.44 -12.40
N PRO A 20 1.27 -6.66 -13.10
CA PRO A 20 1.30 -6.59 -14.56
C PRO A 20 0.46 -7.72 -15.17
N ILE A 21 -0.36 -7.39 -16.16
CA ILE A 21 -1.25 -8.29 -16.89
C ILE A 21 -0.91 -8.18 -18.37
N GLU A 22 -0.36 -9.25 -18.93
CA GLU A 22 0.06 -9.30 -20.32
C GLU A 22 -1.10 -8.96 -21.27
N GLY A 23 -0.89 -7.96 -22.14
CA GLY A 23 -1.91 -7.51 -23.09
C GLY A 23 -2.98 -6.57 -22.53
N TYR A 24 -3.05 -6.33 -21.22
CA TYR A 24 -4.12 -5.53 -20.59
C TYR A 24 -3.62 -4.36 -19.73
N GLY A 25 -2.36 -4.35 -19.30
CA GLY A 25 -1.76 -3.25 -18.53
C GLY A 25 -1.34 -3.67 -17.13
N VAL A 26 -1.45 -2.77 -16.14
CA VAL A 26 -1.08 -3.03 -14.74
C VAL A 26 -2.26 -2.70 -13.85
N ALA A 27 -2.65 -3.63 -12.98
CA ALA A 27 -3.58 -3.38 -11.89
C ALA A 27 -2.78 -3.08 -10.61
N THR A 28 -3.14 -2.02 -9.89
CA THR A 28 -2.46 -1.62 -8.65
C THR A 28 -3.47 -1.05 -7.67
N THR A 29 -3.19 -1.23 -6.38
CA THR A 29 -3.84 -0.52 -5.27
C THR A 29 -2.73 0.16 -4.49
N GLU A 30 -2.90 1.41 -4.12
CA GLU A 30 -1.90 2.19 -3.39
C GLU A 30 -2.55 2.83 -2.17
N GLU A 31 -2.00 2.53 -0.99
CA GLU A 31 -2.48 3.06 0.28
C GLU A 31 -1.29 3.44 1.15
N MET A 32 -1.49 4.36 2.10
CA MET A 32 -0.44 4.81 3.01
C MET A 32 -0.75 4.38 4.45
N ILE A 33 0.29 3.94 5.15
CA ILE A 33 0.23 3.65 6.58
C ILE A 33 1.24 4.48 7.35
N VAL A 34 0.96 4.70 8.64
CA VAL A 34 1.94 5.14 9.63
C VAL A 34 2.20 4.00 10.61
N VAL A 35 3.46 3.75 10.93
CA VAL A 35 3.86 2.71 11.88
C VAL A 35 3.55 3.17 13.31
N THR A 36 2.88 2.31 14.08
CA THR A 36 2.61 2.48 15.51
C THR A 36 3.49 1.56 16.35
N ASP A 37 3.42 1.65 17.67
CA ASP A 37 4.13 0.76 18.58
C ASP A 37 3.61 -0.69 18.55
N ASP A 38 2.35 -0.90 18.15
CA ASP A 38 1.68 -2.21 18.06
C ASP A 38 1.35 -2.67 16.63
N GLY A 39 1.74 -1.91 15.60
CA GLY A 39 1.47 -2.24 14.21
C GLY A 39 1.51 -1.04 13.27
N CYS A 40 0.39 -0.74 12.63
CA CYS A 40 0.24 0.42 11.77
C CYS A 40 -1.21 0.89 11.68
N GLU A 41 -1.38 2.17 11.35
CA GLU A 41 -2.68 2.78 11.06
C GLU A 41 -2.75 3.23 9.60
N TRP A 42 -3.92 3.07 8.99
CA TRP A 42 -4.18 3.59 7.65
C TRP A 42 -4.39 5.10 7.68
N LEU A 43 -3.70 5.81 6.78
CA LEU A 43 -3.90 7.27 6.62
C LEU A 43 -5.14 7.60 5.77
N SER A 44 -5.77 6.58 5.18
CA SER A 44 -7.00 6.65 4.38
C SER A 44 -7.85 5.39 4.60
N HIS A 45 -9.04 5.32 3.99
CA HIS A 45 -9.84 4.10 3.96
C HIS A 45 -9.35 3.21 2.81
N PRO A 46 -8.78 2.02 3.09
CA PRO A 46 -8.21 1.19 2.04
C PRO A 46 -9.27 0.70 1.05
N GLN A 47 -8.99 0.81 -0.25
CA GLN A 47 -9.84 0.24 -1.29
C GLN A 47 -9.80 -1.29 -1.23
N LYS A 48 -10.99 -1.92 -1.07
CA LYS A 48 -11.12 -3.39 -1.02
C LYS A 48 -11.85 -4.01 -2.21
N GLU A 49 -12.41 -3.16 -3.08
CA GLU A 49 -13.23 -3.57 -4.23
C GLU A 49 -12.86 -2.76 -5.47
N ILE A 50 -13.22 -3.27 -6.65
CA ILE A 50 -13.02 -2.55 -7.91
C ILE A 50 -14.24 -1.64 -8.15
N TYR A 51 -14.00 -0.35 -8.33
CA TYR A 51 -15.04 0.59 -8.74
C TYR A 51 -15.31 0.47 -10.24
N LEU A 52 -16.56 0.19 -10.60
CA LEU A 52 -17.03 0.28 -11.98
C LEU A 52 -17.72 1.63 -12.19
N ILE A 53 -17.07 2.52 -12.95
CA ILE A 53 -17.68 3.77 -13.39
C ILE A 53 -18.46 3.51 -14.68
N LYS A 54 -19.70 3.98 -14.74
CA LYS A 54 -20.59 3.85 -15.91
C LYS A 54 -20.61 5.12 -16.74
#